data_AF-A0A0M0KKL0-F1
#
_entry.id   AF-A0A0M0KKL0-F1
#
_cell.length_a   1.000
_cell.length_b   1.000
_cell.length_c   1.000
_cell.angle_alpha   90.00
_cell.angle_beta   90.00
_cell.angle_gamma   90.00
#
_symmetry.space_group_name_H-M   'P 1'
#
loop_
_entity.id
_entity.type
_entity.pdbx_description
1 polymer ?
#
loop_
_entity_poly.entity_id
_entity_poly.type
_entity_poly.pdbx_seq_one_letter_code
_entity_poly.pdbx_strand_id
1 'polypeptide(L)'
;MSQNERSFFDHLKNKTNVNPADLFKLADSVSQANLRDEKTVRQLIAQVSRLANVPVPKEKEDQIVKAILNNDVPTDLASLTKMFNNTKK
;
A
#
# COMPACT_ATOMS: atom_id res chain seq x y z
N MET A 1 -14.20 -9.60 8.99
CA MET A 1 -13.28 -8.46 9.18
C MET A 1 -12.72 -8.53 10.58
N SER A 2 -11.42 -8.76 10.70
CA SER A 2 -10.71 -8.90 11.97
C SER A 2 -10.43 -7.52 12.57
N GLN A 3 -10.41 -7.43 13.91
CA GLN A 3 -10.27 -6.18 14.65
C GLN A 3 -8.97 -5.40 14.34
N ASN A 4 -7.92 -6.09 13.88
CA ASN A 4 -6.61 -5.49 13.58
C ASN A 4 -6.59 -4.72 12.25
N GLU A 5 -7.39 -5.15 11.26
CA GLU A 5 -7.47 -4.50 9.94
C GLU A 5 -8.09 -3.11 10.10
N ARG A 6 -9.12 -2.98 10.94
CA ARG A 6 -9.78 -1.69 11.21
C ARG A 6 -8.81 -0.63 11.71
N SER A 7 -7.90 -0.95 12.61
CA SER A 7 -6.97 0.04 13.18
C SER A 7 -5.97 0.59 12.14
N PHE A 8 -5.50 -0.26 11.22
CA PHE A 8 -4.64 0.17 10.12
C PHE A 8 -5.40 1.06 9.14
N PHE A 9 -6.60 0.63 8.72
CA PHE A 9 -7.44 1.41 7.82
C PHE A 9 -7.90 2.73 8.44
N ASP A 10 -8.19 2.79 9.74
CA ASP A 10 -8.55 4.05 10.42
C ASP A 10 -7.35 5.01 10.46
N HIS A 11 -6.15 4.52 10.77
CA HIS A 11 -4.94 5.33 10.70
C HIS A 11 -4.67 5.83 9.28
N LEU A 12 -4.84 4.96 8.28
CA LEU A 12 -4.66 5.33 6.88
C LEU A 12 -5.69 6.38 6.47
N LYS A 13 -6.98 6.16 6.74
CA LYS A 13 -8.06 7.12 6.46
C LYS A 13 -7.86 8.48 7.17
N ASN A 14 -7.30 8.47 8.38
CA ASN A 14 -7.02 9.71 9.11
C ASN A 14 -5.79 10.45 8.55
N LYS A 15 -4.80 9.72 8.04
CA LYS A 15 -3.57 10.28 7.45
C LYS A 15 -3.73 10.64 5.96
N THR A 16 -4.66 10.00 5.27
CA THR A 16 -4.84 10.08 3.82
C THR A 16 -6.33 10.07 3.48
N ASN A 17 -6.75 10.92 2.56
CA ASN A 17 -8.17 11.10 2.21
C ASN A 17 -8.66 10.01 1.25
N VAL A 18 -8.41 8.74 1.60
CA VAL A 18 -8.76 7.57 0.80
C VAL A 18 -10.00 6.90 1.35
N ASN A 19 -10.92 6.57 0.45
CA ASN A 19 -12.06 5.73 0.78
C ASN A 19 -11.63 4.27 0.88
N PRO A 20 -12.09 3.53 1.91
CA PRO A 20 -11.78 2.11 2.05
C PRO A 20 -12.28 1.31 0.85
N ALA A 21 -13.42 1.67 0.25
CA ALA A 21 -13.96 1.03 -0.94
C ALA A 21 -13.03 1.14 -2.15
N ASP A 22 -12.44 2.31 -2.41
CA ASP A 22 -11.51 2.52 -3.51
C ASP A 22 -10.16 1.82 -3.25
N LEU A 23 -9.70 1.82 -2.00
CA LEU A 23 -8.53 1.03 -1.58
C LEU A 23 -8.74 -0.47 -1.78
N PHE A 24 -9.91 -1.01 -1.44
CA PHE A 24 -10.23 -2.43 -1.65
C PHE A 24 -10.24 -2.80 -3.14
N LYS A 25 -10.85 -1.96 -4.00
CA LYS A 25 -10.85 -2.18 -5.45
C LYS A 25 -9.45 -2.14 -6.06
N LEU A 26 -8.62 -1.23 -5.58
CA LEU A 26 -7.21 -1.16 -5.96
C LEU A 26 -6.45 -2.38 -5.47
N ALA A 27 -6.61 -2.76 -4.21
CA ALA A 27 -5.95 -3.94 -3.65
C ALA A 27 -6.31 -5.21 -4.44
N ASP A 28 -7.56 -5.36 -4.86
CA ASP A 28 -8.02 -6.47 -5.70
C ASP A 28 -7.33 -6.46 -7.08
N SER A 29 -7.34 -5.29 -7.73
CA SER A 29 -6.66 -5.08 -9.02
C SER A 29 -5.14 -5.31 -8.93
N VAL A 30 -4.54 -4.94 -7.82
CA VAL A 30 -3.10 -5.08 -7.53
C VAL A 30 -2.73 -6.52 -7.18
N SER A 31 -3.59 -7.22 -6.44
CA SER A 31 -3.39 -8.64 -6.08
C SER A 31 -3.41 -9.53 -7.33
N GLN A 32 -4.20 -9.14 -8.34
CA GLN A 32 -4.15 -9.76 -9.68
C GLN A 32 -2.98 -9.24 -10.54
N ALA A 33 -2.46 -8.04 -10.27
CA ALA A 33 -1.34 -7.47 -11.00
C ALA A 33 0.00 -8.07 -10.55
N ASN A 34 0.93 -8.16 -11.49
CA ASN A 34 2.24 -8.74 -11.22
C ASN A 34 3.14 -7.71 -10.51
N LEU A 35 3.14 -7.74 -9.17
CA LEU A 35 4.00 -6.90 -8.30
C LEU A 35 5.51 -7.20 -8.43
N ARG A 36 5.89 -8.07 -9.37
CA ARG A 36 7.27 -8.44 -9.68
C ARG A 36 7.89 -7.59 -10.79
N ASP A 37 7.10 -6.74 -11.43
CA ASP A 37 7.54 -5.94 -12.57
C ASP A 37 7.63 -4.46 -12.19
N GLU A 38 8.82 -3.86 -12.33
CA GLU A 38 9.10 -2.47 -11.95
C GLU A 38 8.10 -1.50 -12.56
N LYS A 39 7.78 -1.67 -13.85
CA LYS A 39 6.89 -0.77 -14.58
C LYS A 39 5.48 -0.84 -14.02
N THR A 40 4.99 -2.05 -13.76
CA THR A 40 3.66 -2.30 -13.20
C THR A 40 3.57 -1.69 -11.79
N VAL A 41 4.56 -1.96 -10.95
CA VAL A 41 4.62 -1.42 -9.58
C VAL A 41 4.66 0.11 -9.59
N ARG A 42 5.48 0.72 -10.45
CA ARG A 42 5.57 2.18 -10.59
C ARG A 42 4.22 2.80 -11.00
N GLN A 43 3.54 2.22 -11.99
CA GLN A 43 2.22 2.68 -12.42
C GLN A 43 1.18 2.57 -11.32
N LEU A 44 1.20 1.48 -10.55
CA LEU A 44 0.29 1.26 -9.43
C LEU A 44 0.53 2.29 -8.31
N ILE A 45 1.78 2.53 -7.93
CA ILE A 45 2.13 3.54 -6.91
C ILE A 45 1.65 4.93 -7.34
N ALA A 46 1.82 5.29 -8.62
CA ALA A 46 1.34 6.57 -9.15
C ALA A 46 -0.20 6.70 -9.12
N GLN A 47 -0.93 5.61 -9.36
CA GLN A 47 -2.39 5.61 -9.25
C GLN A 47 -2.87 5.72 -7.80
N VAL A 48 -2.24 4.96 -6.89
CA VAL A 48 -2.57 4.98 -5.46
C VAL A 48 -2.21 6.31 -4.83
N SER A 49 -1.05 6.90 -5.17
CA SER A 49 -0.62 8.19 -4.62
C SER A 49 -1.58 9.32 -4.99
N ARG A 50 -2.07 9.33 -6.23
CA ARG A 50 -3.12 10.26 -6.69
C ARG A 50 -4.43 10.06 -5.95
N LEU A 51 -4.86 8.80 -5.78
CA LEU A 51 -6.11 8.51 -5.07
C LEU A 51 -6.03 8.87 -3.57
N ALA A 52 -4.92 8.55 -2.92
CA ALA A 52 -4.68 8.84 -1.51
C ALA A 52 -4.33 10.31 -1.25
N ASN A 53 -4.16 11.11 -2.32
CA ASN A 53 -3.66 12.47 -2.28
C ASN A 53 -2.32 12.59 -1.51
N VAL A 54 -1.44 11.60 -1.71
CA VAL A 54 -0.12 11.53 -1.08
C VAL A 54 0.94 11.92 -2.10
N PRO A 55 1.72 12.99 -1.87
CA PRO A 55 2.83 13.33 -2.75
C PRO A 55 3.96 12.31 -2.59
N VAL A 56 4.21 11.54 -3.66
CA VAL A 56 5.35 10.62 -3.76
C VAL A 56 6.36 11.21 -4.74
N PRO A 57 7.47 11.82 -4.27
CA PRO A 57 8.54 12.27 -5.14
C PRO A 57 9.26 11.08 -5.77
N LYS A 58 9.94 11.28 -6.91
CA LYS A 58 10.63 10.23 -7.67
C LYS A 58 11.55 9.36 -6.79
N GLU A 59 12.29 9.96 -5.88
CA GLU A 59 13.19 9.22 -4.98
C GLU A 59 12.44 8.27 -4.03
N LYS A 60 11.25 8.64 -3.57
CA LYS A 60 10.41 7.76 -2.74
C LYS A 60 9.74 6.68 -3.58
N GLU A 61 9.28 7.04 -4.77
CA GLU A 61 8.72 6.08 -5.71
C GLU A 61 9.73 4.96 -6.01
N ASP A 62 10.96 5.32 -6.35
CA ASP A 62 12.03 4.36 -6.65
C ASP A 62 12.36 3.45 -5.45
N GLN A 63 12.40 4.03 -4.24
CA GLN A 63 12.59 3.25 -3.01
C GLN A 63 11.45 2.26 -2.76
N ILE A 64 10.20 2.67 -2.96
CA ILE A 64 9.04 1.79 -2.79
C ILE A 64 9.06 0.67 -3.83
N VAL A 65 9.32 1.02 -5.09
CA VAL A 65 9.45 0.06 -6.19
C VAL A 65 10.54 -0.95 -5.87
N LYS A 66 11.72 -0.48 -5.48
CA LYS A 66 12.85 -1.34 -5.09
C LYS A 66 12.51 -2.23 -3.91
N ALA A 67 11.86 -1.71 -2.87
CA ALA A 67 11.48 -2.50 -1.69
C ALA A 67 10.46 -3.60 -2.04
N ILE A 68 9.51 -3.31 -2.92
CA ILE A 68 8.55 -4.31 -3.42
C ILE A 68 9.26 -5.38 -4.25
N LEU A 69 10.14 -4.99 -5.17
CA LEU A 69 10.91 -5.91 -6.01
C LEU A 69 11.86 -6.80 -5.20
N ASN A 70 12.51 -6.25 -4.17
CA ASN A 70 13.40 -6.99 -3.27
C ASN A 70 12.63 -7.86 -2.25
N ASN A 71 11.29 -7.87 -2.28
CA ASN A 71 10.44 -8.58 -1.32
C ASN A 71 10.64 -8.12 0.14
N ASP A 72 11.18 -6.92 0.36
CA ASP A 72 11.26 -6.28 1.68
C ASP A 72 9.87 -5.87 2.20
N VAL A 73 8.88 -5.79 1.31
CA VAL A 73 7.49 -5.43 1.63
C VAL A 73 6.61 -6.66 1.41
N PRO A 74 5.84 -7.11 2.42
CA PRO A 74 4.91 -8.21 2.21
C PRO A 74 3.83 -7.82 1.20
N THR A 75 3.60 -8.69 0.24
CA THR A 75 2.57 -8.52 -0.80
C THR A 75 1.15 -8.74 -0.28
N ASP A 76 1.02 -9.20 0.97
CA ASP A 76 -0.25 -9.50 1.62
C ASP A 76 -0.64 -8.40 2.63
N LEU A 77 -1.87 -7.91 2.51
CA LEU A 77 -2.41 -6.82 3.34
C LEU A 77 -2.44 -7.19 4.83
N ALA A 78 -2.73 -8.45 5.16
CA ALA A 78 -2.75 -8.89 6.56
C ALA A 78 -1.34 -8.88 7.16
N SER A 79 -0.33 -9.19 6.36
CA SER A 79 1.09 -9.12 6.75
C SER A 79 1.58 -7.68 6.90
N LEU A 80 1.18 -6.77 6.00
CA LEU A 80 1.43 -5.33 6.13
C LEU A 80 0.78 -4.74 7.38
N THR A 81 -0.48 -5.10 7.64
CA THR A 81 -1.22 -4.68 8.84
C THR A 81 -0.50 -5.13 10.11
N LYS A 82 0.03 -6.37 10.12
CA LYS A 82 0.84 -6.88 11.24
C LYS A 82 2.13 -6.09 11.41
N MET A 83 2.88 -5.79 10.35
CA MET A 83 4.08 -4.96 10.44
C MET A 83 3.78 -3.56 10.99
N PHE A 84 2.70 -2.94 10.53
CA PHE A 84 2.32 -1.59 10.95
C PHE A 84 1.88 -1.55 12.43
N ASN A 85 1.04 -2.49 12.87
CA ASN A 85 0.58 -2.56 14.26
C ASN A 85 1.69 -2.97 15.25
N ASN A 86 2.71 -3.73 14.80
CA ASN A 86 3.80 -4.20 15.65
C ASN A 86 4.90 -3.14 15.89
N THR A 87 4.71 -1.90 15.41
CA THR A 87 5.59 -0.76 15.75
C THR A 87 5.29 -0.14 17.12
N LYS A 88 4.39 -0.74 17.91
CA LYS A 88 4.24 -0.46 19.34
C LYS A 88 4.93 -1.55 20.17
N LYS A 89 6.24 -1.43 20.35
CA LYS A 89 6.91 -1.95 21.54
C LYS A 89 8.10 -1.07 21.90
#